data_AF-A0AAJ2P4P0-F1
#
_entry.id   AF-A0AAJ2P4P0-F1
#
_cell.length_a   1.000
_cell.length_b   1.000
_cell.length_c   1.000
_cell.angle_alpha   90.00
_cell.angle_beta   90.00
_cell.angle_gamma   90.00
#
_symmetry.space_group_name_H-M   'P 1'
#
loop_
_entity.id
_entity.type
_entity.pdbx_description
1 polymer ?
#
loop_
_entity_poly.entity_id
_entity_poly.type
_entity_poly.pdbx_seq_one_letter_code
_entity_poly.pdbx_strand_id
1 'polypeptide(L)'
;MVGDQNLSYYGGLFYQDKISWTGQVKTKFRLKNKYYYSPKNLKLQLISWISGLGSPSFQVGDEIRYDGKFSPRASMNTDAWIDSNGYLIQTITSHNNKYASINYDYHGWKYKVTKFGSYAAARIDFGWKTRNLLSNSSFYKVSKLSESLG
;
A
#
# COMPACT_ATOMS: atom_id res chain seq x y z
N MET A 1 9.38 6.76 6.79
CA MET A 1 8.23 7.39 6.10
C MET A 1 8.06 8.74 6.74
N VAL A 2 8.28 9.79 5.97
CA VAL A 2 7.89 11.15 6.35
C VAL A 2 6.59 11.38 5.58
N GLY A 3 5.47 11.41 6.29
CA GLY A 3 4.20 11.81 5.70
C GLY A 3 3.95 13.24 6.13
N ASP A 4 3.70 14.12 5.16
CA ASP A 4 3.50 15.52 5.43
C ASP A 4 2.04 15.76 5.81
N GLN A 5 1.85 16.31 7.02
CA GLN A 5 0.57 16.80 7.48
C GLN A 5 0.44 18.25 7.02
N ASN A 6 -0.33 18.47 5.95
CA ASN A 6 -0.66 19.81 5.49
C ASN A 6 -2.01 20.23 6.10
N LEU A 7 -2.02 21.35 6.82
CA LEU A 7 -3.21 21.89 7.46
C LEU A 7 -4.20 22.46 6.43
N SER A 8 -5.44 21.94 6.51
CA SER A 8 -6.77 22.51 6.20
C SER A 8 -7.08 23.22 4.88
N TYR A 9 -7.98 22.61 4.11
CA TYR A 9 -8.84 23.31 3.14
C TYR A 9 -9.91 24.14 3.89
N TYR A 10 -10.14 25.39 3.46
CA TYR A 10 -11.15 26.32 4.02
C TYR A 10 -12.38 26.41 3.11
N GLY A 11 -13.53 25.94 3.59
CA GLY A 11 -14.83 26.09 2.92
C GLY A 11 -16.00 25.86 3.87
N GLY A 12 -16.45 26.90 4.59
CA GLY A 12 -17.55 26.85 5.57
C GLY A 12 -17.15 26.46 7.00
N LEU A 13 -18.12 26.19 7.89
CA LEU A 13 -17.94 25.79 9.31
C LEU A 13 -17.33 24.38 9.51
N PHE A 14 -16.76 23.77 8.47
CA PHE A 14 -16.24 22.40 8.49
C PHE A 14 -14.72 22.41 8.30
N TYR A 15 -13.99 21.81 9.25
CA TYR A 15 -12.53 21.65 9.21
C TYR A 15 -12.18 20.21 8.88
N GLN A 16 -11.32 19.99 7.88
CA GLN A 16 -10.83 18.67 7.52
C GLN A 16 -9.30 18.70 7.35
N ASP A 17 -8.61 17.83 8.07
CA ASP A 17 -7.19 17.58 7.93
C ASP A 17 -6.94 16.70 6.70
N LYS A 18 -6.04 17.15 5.82
CA LYS A 18 -5.56 16.37 4.67
C LYS A 18 -4.17 15.84 4.97
N ILE A 19 -3.98 14.55 4.80
CA ILE A 19 -2.65 13.92 4.82
C ILE A 19 -2.33 13.48 3.41
N SER A 20 -1.10 13.71 2.98
CA SER A 20 -0.63 13.29 1.67
C SER A 20 0.77 12.70 1.78
N TRP A 21 1.01 11.60 1.10
CA TRP A 21 2.35 11.06 0.99
C TRP A 21 2.48 10.24 -0.28
N THR A 22 3.59 10.46 -0.99
CA THR A 22 3.97 9.70 -2.16
C THR A 22 5.07 8.71 -1.79
N GLY A 23 5.20 7.66 -2.57
CA GLY A 23 6.32 6.76 -2.39
C GLY A 23 6.34 5.61 -3.38
N GLN A 24 7.32 4.73 -3.13
CA GLN A 24 7.44 3.50 -3.87
C GLN A 24 7.62 2.33 -2.90
N VAL A 25 6.78 1.32 -3.07
CA VAL A 25 6.92 0.02 -2.43
C VAL A 25 7.42 -0.92 -3.50
N LYS A 26 8.58 -1.53 -3.27
CA LYS A 26 9.14 -2.54 -4.18
C LYS A 26 9.58 -3.75 -3.39
N THR A 27 9.42 -4.92 -3.98
CA THR A 27 9.94 -6.16 -3.45
C THR A 27 10.63 -6.93 -4.56
N LYS A 28 11.80 -7.49 -4.23
CA LYS A 28 12.50 -8.46 -5.08
C LYS A 28 12.78 -9.68 -4.24
N PHE A 29 12.23 -10.80 -4.67
CA PHE A 29 12.42 -12.11 -4.06
C PHE A 29 13.59 -12.84 -4.70
N ARG A 30 14.42 -13.47 -3.88
CA ARG A 30 15.39 -14.46 -4.35
C ARG A 30 15.61 -15.54 -3.30
N LEU A 31 15.70 -16.80 -3.73
CA LEU A 31 16.19 -17.88 -2.88
C LEU A 31 17.70 -17.72 -2.67
N LYS A 32 18.18 -17.80 -1.42
CA LYS A 32 19.62 -17.63 -1.15
C LYS A 32 20.48 -18.65 -1.89
N ASN A 33 20.04 -19.91 -1.97
CA ASN A 33 20.81 -21.02 -2.55
C ASN A 33 20.42 -21.36 -3.99
N LYS A 34 19.58 -20.56 -4.67
CA LYS A 34 19.14 -20.84 -6.06
C LYS A 34 18.98 -19.56 -6.88
N TYR A 35 19.71 -19.46 -8.00
CA TYR A 35 19.71 -18.29 -8.87
C TYR A 35 18.52 -18.27 -9.85
N TYR A 36 18.10 -19.43 -10.36
CA TYR A 36 17.13 -19.56 -11.46
C TYR A 36 15.69 -19.89 -11.06
N TYR A 37 15.35 -19.77 -9.77
CA TYR A 37 13.98 -20.08 -9.32
C TYR A 37 13.03 -18.90 -9.50
N SER A 38 11.98 -19.04 -10.33
CA SER A 38 10.90 -18.04 -10.46
C SER A 38 9.64 -18.55 -9.76
N PRO A 39 9.01 -17.74 -8.90
CA PRO A 39 7.71 -18.09 -8.33
C PRO A 39 6.62 -18.03 -9.39
N LYS A 40 5.51 -18.75 -9.14
CA LYS A 40 4.31 -18.64 -9.95
C LYS A 40 3.73 -17.24 -9.84
N ASN A 41 3.56 -16.76 -8.61
CA ASN A 41 3.09 -15.40 -8.34
C ASN A 41 3.90 -14.73 -7.22
N LEU A 42 4.15 -13.44 -7.36
CA LEU A 42 4.64 -12.55 -6.31
C LEU A 42 3.60 -11.46 -6.09
N LYS A 43 2.91 -11.53 -4.95
CA LYS A 43 1.92 -10.54 -4.53
C LYS A 43 2.58 -9.52 -3.61
N LEU A 44 2.48 -8.24 -3.95
CA LEU A 44 2.89 -7.13 -3.11
C LEU A 44 1.62 -6.36 -2.71
N GLN A 45 1.50 -6.05 -1.43
CA GLN A 45 0.37 -5.34 -0.84
C GLN A 45 0.87 -4.15 -0.02
N LEU A 46 0.26 -3.00 -0.23
CA LEU A 46 0.45 -1.77 0.54
C LEU A 46 -0.87 -1.47 1.25
N ILE A 47 -0.81 -1.24 2.55
CA ILE A 47 -1.94 -0.87 3.40
C ILE A 47 -1.64 0.52 3.96
N SER A 48 -2.53 1.47 3.71
CA SER A 48 -2.45 2.85 4.17
C SER A 48 -3.64 3.17 5.07
N TRP A 49 -3.41 3.89 6.16
CA TRP A 49 -4.47 4.27 7.10
C TRP A 49 -4.30 5.70 7.59
N ILE A 50 -5.45 6.29 7.92
CA ILE A 50 -5.57 7.52 8.68
C ILE A 50 -6.54 7.25 9.83
N SER A 51 -6.20 7.74 11.02
CA SER A 51 -6.96 7.59 12.26
C SER A 51 -7.28 8.98 12.80
N GLY A 52 -8.39 9.09 13.52
CA GLY A 52 -8.89 10.38 14.00
C GLY A 52 -10.41 10.49 13.90
N LEU A 53 -10.94 11.68 14.19
CA LEU A 53 -12.38 11.95 14.22
C LEU A 53 -12.96 12.06 12.81
N GLY A 54 -14.15 11.48 12.63
CA GLY A 54 -14.86 11.40 11.36
C GLY A 54 -14.50 10.18 10.51
N SER A 55 -15.35 9.85 9.54
CA SER A 55 -15.09 8.78 8.59
C SER A 55 -13.90 9.13 7.68
N PRO A 56 -12.93 8.23 7.50
CA PRO A 56 -11.83 8.49 6.59
C PRO A 56 -12.34 8.59 5.14
N SER A 57 -11.66 9.42 4.37
CA SER A 57 -11.76 9.42 2.91
C SER A 57 -10.37 9.33 2.28
N PHE A 58 -10.30 8.77 1.09
CA PHE A 58 -9.09 8.43 0.35
C PHE A 58 -9.25 8.82 -1.12
N GLN A 59 -8.20 9.32 -1.77
CA GLN A 59 -8.21 9.59 -3.21
C GLN A 59 -7.41 8.53 -3.93
N VAL A 60 -8.01 7.97 -4.97
CA VAL A 60 -7.41 6.93 -5.81
C VAL A 60 -7.57 7.38 -7.26
N GLY A 61 -6.47 7.82 -7.87
CA GLY A 61 -6.54 8.55 -9.14
C GLY A 61 -7.26 9.88 -8.95
N ASP A 62 -8.31 10.13 -9.73
CA ASP A 62 -9.08 11.38 -9.70
C ASP A 62 -10.33 11.33 -8.81
N GLU A 63 -10.61 10.19 -8.16
CA GLU A 63 -11.82 9.99 -7.36
C GLU A 63 -11.52 10.01 -5.85
N ILE A 64 -12.26 10.84 -5.09
CA ILE A 64 -12.31 10.79 -3.61
C ILE A 64 -13.36 9.77 -3.18
N ARG A 65 -12.99 8.84 -2.30
CA ARG A 65 -13.84 7.77 -1.80
C ARG A 65 -13.91 7.76 -0.28
N TYR A 66 -15.07 7.40 0.23
CA TYR A 66 -15.35 7.28 1.68
C TYR A 66 -15.38 5.82 2.10
N ASP A 67 -15.15 5.55 3.39
CA ASP A 67 -15.19 4.22 4.00
C ASP A 67 -16.53 3.49 3.75
N GLY A 68 -16.57 2.68 2.70
CA GLY A 68 -17.74 1.93 2.22
C GLY A 68 -17.33 0.97 1.11
N LYS A 69 -17.77 -0.29 1.20
CA LYS A 69 -17.33 -1.44 0.37
C LYS A 69 -17.09 -1.06 -1.09
N PHE A 70 -15.87 -1.35 -1.57
CA PHE A 70 -15.43 -0.95 -2.88
C PHE A 70 -14.59 -2.03 -3.58
N SER A 71 -14.72 -2.12 -4.91
CA SER A 71 -13.90 -2.95 -5.79
C SER A 71 -13.15 -2.07 -6.81
N PRO A 72 -11.80 -2.03 -6.78
CA PRO A 72 -10.96 -1.17 -7.61
C PRO A 72 -11.13 -1.25 -9.11
N ARG A 73 -11.03 -0.06 -9.72
CA ARG A 73 -10.07 0.17 -10.80
C ARG A 73 -8.90 0.95 -10.22
N ALA A 74 -7.71 0.36 -10.16
CA ALA A 74 -6.47 1.10 -9.93
C ALA A 74 -5.62 1.09 -11.20
N SER A 75 -4.70 2.07 -11.27
CA SER A 75 -3.81 2.32 -12.41
C SER A 75 -3.16 1.04 -12.94
N MET A 76 -2.91 0.99 -14.25
CA MET A 76 -2.42 -0.17 -15.01
C MET A 76 -1.64 -1.17 -14.13
N ASN A 77 -2.27 -2.32 -13.85
CA ASN A 77 -1.76 -3.48 -13.09
C ASN A 77 -1.81 -3.45 -11.55
N THR A 78 -2.52 -2.52 -10.93
CA THR A 78 -2.75 -2.51 -9.47
C THR A 78 -4.24 -2.61 -9.12
N ASP A 79 -4.57 -3.35 -8.06
CA ASP A 79 -5.90 -3.44 -7.46
C ASP A 79 -5.91 -2.63 -6.15
N ALA A 80 -6.79 -1.63 -6.00
CA ALA A 80 -6.97 -0.80 -4.79
C ALA A 80 -8.39 -0.81 -4.15
N TRP A 81 -8.57 -1.38 -2.96
CA TRP A 81 -9.86 -1.37 -2.24
C TRP A 81 -9.74 -0.76 -0.84
N ILE A 82 -10.88 -0.44 -0.22
CA ILE A 82 -10.95 -0.04 1.19
C ILE A 82 -11.51 -1.23 1.98
N ASP A 83 -10.84 -1.61 3.08
CA ASP A 83 -11.31 -2.70 3.95
C ASP A 83 -12.38 -2.22 4.95
N SER A 84 -12.90 -3.13 5.77
CA SER A 84 -13.93 -2.80 6.78
C SER A 84 -13.44 -1.92 7.92
N ASN A 85 -12.12 -1.70 8.05
CA ASN A 85 -11.53 -0.80 9.04
C ASN A 85 -11.26 0.59 8.45
N GLY A 86 -11.68 0.82 7.21
CA GLY A 86 -11.40 2.05 6.49
C GLY A 86 -9.92 2.17 6.10
N TYR A 87 -9.21 1.06 5.84
CA TYR A 87 -7.84 1.09 5.35
C TYR A 87 -7.80 0.97 3.84
N LEU A 88 -7.01 1.81 3.18
CA LEU A 88 -6.76 1.68 1.75
C LEU A 88 -5.73 0.57 1.51
N ILE A 89 -6.14 -0.45 0.78
CA ILE A 89 -5.33 -1.60 0.42
C ILE A 89 -5.07 -1.56 -1.08
N GLN A 90 -3.80 -1.41 -1.46
CA GLN A 90 -3.32 -1.52 -2.83
C GLN A 90 -2.52 -2.81 -3.02
N THR A 91 -2.70 -3.48 -4.15
CA THR A 91 -2.10 -4.78 -4.42
C THR A 91 -1.63 -4.85 -5.87
N ILE A 92 -0.49 -5.49 -6.10
CA ILE A 92 -0.08 -5.97 -7.42
C ILE A 92 0.31 -7.44 -7.33
N THR A 93 -0.08 -8.21 -8.32
CA THR A 93 0.36 -9.60 -8.48
C THR A 93 1.23 -9.69 -9.72
N SER A 94 2.51 -10.00 -9.52
CA SER A 94 3.43 -10.23 -10.63
C SER A 94 3.53 -11.73 -10.91
N HIS A 95 3.18 -12.13 -12.13
CA HIS A 95 3.18 -13.52 -12.57
C HIS A 95 4.54 -13.91 -13.14
N ASN A 96 5.04 -15.09 -12.78
CA ASN A 96 6.33 -15.65 -13.22
C ASN A 96 7.54 -14.70 -13.02
N ASN A 97 7.40 -13.72 -12.14
CA ASN A 97 8.39 -12.68 -11.92
C ASN A 97 8.78 -12.63 -10.44
N LYS A 98 10.03 -12.26 -10.19
CA LYS A 98 10.64 -12.13 -8.86
C LYS A 98 10.57 -10.71 -8.34
N TYR A 99 10.04 -9.78 -9.12
CA TYR A 99 9.94 -8.37 -8.81
C TYR A 99 8.50 -7.91 -8.84
N ALA A 100 8.11 -7.09 -7.86
CA ALA A 100 6.84 -6.39 -7.85
C ALA A 100 7.06 -5.00 -7.26
N SER A 101 6.37 -4.00 -7.80
CA SER A 101 6.47 -2.62 -7.36
C SER A 101 5.13 -1.92 -7.45
N ILE A 102 4.84 -1.08 -6.47
CA ILE A 102 3.69 -0.18 -6.42
C ILE A 102 4.27 1.22 -6.24
N ASN A 103 4.09 2.07 -7.24
CA ASN A 103 4.22 3.50 -7.06
C ASN A 103 2.88 4.00 -6.55
N TYR A 104 2.89 4.85 -5.53
CA TYR A 104 1.66 5.34 -4.95
C TYR A 104 1.78 6.83 -4.67
N ASP A 105 0.72 7.54 -5.04
CA ASP A 105 0.45 8.91 -4.65
C ASP A 105 -0.83 8.87 -3.85
N TYR A 106 -0.71 9.13 -2.55
CA TYR A 106 -1.78 8.93 -1.60
C TYR A 106 -2.21 10.26 -1.02
N HIS A 107 -3.53 10.46 -1.00
CA HIS A 107 -4.17 11.51 -0.21
C HIS A 107 -5.30 10.91 0.62
N GLY A 108 -5.40 11.34 1.88
CA GLY A 108 -6.49 10.95 2.75
C GLY A 108 -6.93 12.09 3.66
N TRP A 109 -8.19 12.07 4.10
CA TRP A 109 -8.77 13.14 4.89
C TRP A 109 -9.63 12.65 6.06
N LYS A 110 -9.63 13.43 7.16
CA LYS A 110 -10.50 13.27 8.33
C LYS A 110 -10.80 14.64 8.95
N TYR A 111 -11.87 14.77 9.74
CA TYR A 111 -12.15 16.04 10.43
C TYR A 111 -11.03 16.45 11.39
N LYS A 112 -10.43 15.47 12.06
CA LYS A 112 -9.22 15.68 12.87
C LYS A 112 -8.36 14.43 12.84
N VAL A 113 -7.15 14.51 12.28
CA VAL A 113 -6.21 13.39 12.22
C VAL A 113 -5.46 13.28 13.54
N THR A 114 -5.36 12.05 14.06
CA THR A 114 -4.58 11.75 15.27
C THR A 114 -3.35 10.91 14.97
N LYS A 115 -3.46 9.97 14.02
CA LYS A 115 -2.37 9.12 13.55
C LYS A 115 -2.59 8.78 12.08
N PHE A 116 -1.52 8.48 11.37
CA PHE A 116 -1.58 7.97 10.01
C PHE A 116 -0.35 7.12 9.75
N GLY A 117 -0.39 6.32 8.71
CA GLY A 117 0.76 5.52 8.32
C GLY A 117 0.48 4.60 7.15
N SER A 118 1.52 3.89 6.74
CA SER A 118 1.38 2.82 5.78
C SER A 118 2.34 1.68 6.09
N TYR A 119 1.95 0.48 5.67
CA TYR A 119 2.69 -0.75 5.86
C TYR A 119 2.62 -1.58 4.59
N ALA A 120 3.73 -2.22 4.23
CA ALA A 120 3.80 -3.08 3.07
C ALA A 120 4.11 -4.53 3.45
N ALA A 121 3.43 -5.46 2.81
CA ALA A 121 3.65 -6.89 2.92
C ALA A 121 3.80 -7.51 1.54
N ALA A 122 4.64 -8.54 1.44
CA ALA A 122 4.75 -9.33 0.22
C ALA A 122 4.51 -10.81 0.53
N ARG A 123 3.89 -11.51 -0.42
CA ARG A 123 3.60 -12.94 -0.35
C ARG A 123 3.97 -13.59 -1.67
N ILE A 124 4.59 -14.75 -1.59
CA ILE A 124 5.02 -15.52 -2.76
C ILE A 124 4.23 -16.82 -2.86
N ASP A 125 3.83 -17.16 -4.08
CA ASP A 125 3.13 -18.37 -4.43
C ASP A 125 3.98 -19.21 -5.39
N PHE A 126 4.21 -20.46 -4.99
CA PHE A 126 4.94 -21.46 -5.76
C PHE A 126 4.01 -22.41 -6.53
N GLY A 127 2.69 -22.20 -6.47
CA GLY A 127 1.66 -23.05 -7.08
C GLY A 127 1.23 -24.22 -6.21
N TRP A 128 2.16 -24.83 -5.48
CA TRP A 128 1.90 -25.89 -4.49
C TRP A 128 1.93 -25.39 -3.04
N LYS A 129 2.38 -24.14 -2.83
CA LYS A 129 2.57 -23.56 -1.50
C LYS A 129 2.70 -22.06 -1.56
N THR A 130 2.18 -21.38 -0.55
CA THR A 130 2.35 -19.93 -0.39
C THR A 130 3.14 -19.59 0.87
N ARG A 131 3.87 -18.47 0.83
CA ARG A 131 4.71 -17.97 1.94
C ARG A 131 4.69 -16.45 2.02
N ASN A 132 4.60 -15.91 3.23
CA ASN A 132 4.83 -14.48 3.46
C ASN A 132 6.34 -14.21 3.39
N LEU A 133 6.71 -13.12 2.75
CA LEU A 133 8.09 -12.66 2.66
C LEU A 133 8.39 -11.79 3.87
N LEU A 134 9.18 -12.34 4.78
CA LEU A 134 9.70 -11.62 5.92
C LEU A 134 11.09 -11.08 5.59
N SER A 135 11.35 -9.82 5.95
CA SER A 135 12.64 -9.15 5.73
C SER A 135 13.82 -9.87 6.42
N ASN A 136 13.55 -10.60 7.50
CA ASN A 136 14.54 -11.32 8.32
C ASN A 136 14.60 -12.85 8.06
N SER A 137 14.10 -13.34 6.94
CA SER A 137 14.10 -14.79 6.68
C SER A 137 15.50 -15.37 6.45
N SER A 138 15.79 -16.52 7.09
CA SER A 138 17.02 -17.28 6.85
C SER A 138 17.11 -17.85 5.43
N PHE A 139 15.97 -18.14 4.79
CA PHE A 139 15.90 -18.81 3.48
C PHE A 139 15.77 -17.86 2.29
N TYR A 140 15.18 -16.69 2.50
CA TYR A 140 14.83 -15.74 1.43
C TYR A 140 15.67 -14.48 1.54
N LYS A 141 16.07 -13.93 0.39
CA LYS A 141 16.60 -12.57 0.32
C LYS A 141 15.47 -11.66 -0.16
N VAL A 142 15.04 -10.76 0.73
CA VAL A 142 14.06 -9.70 0.43
C VAL A 142 14.83 -8.39 0.45
N SER A 143 14.98 -7.78 -0.71
CA SER A 143 15.85 -6.59 -0.83
C SER A 143 15.18 -5.29 -0.39
N LYS A 144 13.86 -5.19 -0.43
CA LYS A 144 13.12 -4.06 0.16
C LYS A 144 11.63 -4.36 0.27
N LEU A 145 10.93 -3.58 1.09
CA LEU A 145 9.47 -3.59 1.21
C LEU A 145 8.86 -2.19 1.23
N SER A 146 9.57 -1.12 1.63
CA SER A 146 9.10 0.27 1.43
C SER A 146 10.26 1.27 1.36
N GLU A 147 10.06 2.36 0.62
CA GLU A 147 10.90 3.57 0.56
C GLU A 147 10.00 4.80 0.74
N SER A 148 10.43 5.75 1.58
CA SER A 148 9.95 7.14 1.48
C SER A 148 10.71 7.75 0.32
N LEU A 149 10.01 8.26 -0.70
CA LEU A 149 10.63 9.23 -1.59
C LEU A 149 10.57 10.54 -0.81
N GLY A 150 11.73 10.98 -0.33
CA GLY A 150 11.86 12.32 0.26
C GLY A 150 11.77 13.39 -0.81
#